data_AF-A0A8X6QCA8-F1
#
_entry.id   AF-A0A8X6QCA8-F1
#
_cell.length_a   1.000
_cell.length_b   1.000
_cell.length_c   1.000
_cell.angle_alpha   90.00
_cell.angle_beta   90.00
_cell.angle_gamma   90.00
#
_symmetry.space_group_name_H-M   'P 1'
#
loop_
_entity.id
_entity.type
_entity.pdbx_description
1 polymer ?
#
loop_
_entity_poly.entity_id
_entity_poly.type
_entity_poly.pdbx_seq_one_letter_code
_entity_poly.pdbx_strand_id
1 'polypeptide(L)'
;MPRSRKVFKKRKGTFFKGRNITSSSNSTLDADNDVRCKKCDNGMDMQVLKNNSGLAISFVLKCCVCPYRVEFSSSDYHEGTQRATVNTRYVYVMRSIGRGAEAGRMFCALMNLPQPPTRFTPYNKRLLNAVKLVSEETMQKAT
;
A
#
# COMPACT_ATOMS: atom_id res chain seq x y z
N MET A 1 26.79 11.51 10.34
CA MET A 1 25.54 12.26 10.50
C MET A 1 24.36 11.29 10.62
N PRO A 2 23.58 11.31 11.72
CA PRO A 2 22.52 10.33 11.94
C PRO A 2 21.28 10.65 11.08
N ARG A 3 20.85 9.68 10.27
CA ARG A 3 19.60 9.76 9.48
C ARG A 3 18.41 9.63 10.45
N SER A 4 17.65 10.72 10.60
CA SER A 4 16.40 10.76 11.37
C SER A 4 15.43 9.66 10.90
N ARG A 5 15.14 8.70 11.78
CA ARG A 5 14.11 7.67 11.58
C ARG A 5 12.74 8.31 11.76
N LYS A 6 12.02 8.58 10.67
CA LYS A 6 10.60 8.93 10.75
C LYS A 6 9.81 7.68 11.12
N VAL A 7 9.35 7.62 12.36
CA VAL A 7 8.45 6.58 12.88
C VAL A 7 7.06 6.81 12.27
N PHE A 8 6.66 5.96 11.32
CA PHE A 8 5.28 5.94 10.83
C PHE A 8 4.38 5.33 11.89
N LYS A 9 3.63 6.18 12.61
CA LYS A 9 2.54 5.74 13.50
C LYS A 9 1.40 5.18 12.65
N LYS A 10 0.93 3.97 12.99
CA LYS A 10 -0.36 3.42 12.53
C LYS A 10 -1.46 4.46 12.80
N ARG A 11 -2.07 5.00 11.74
CA ARG A 11 -3.38 5.65 11.84
C ARG A 11 -4.38 4.74 11.16
N LYS A 12 -5.46 4.40 11.87
CA LYS A 12 -6.60 3.63 11.37
C LYS A 12 -7.18 4.39 10.16
N GLY A 13 -6.81 3.98 8.95
CA GLY A 13 -7.47 4.40 7.73
C GLY A 13 -8.79 3.63 7.62
N THR A 14 -9.91 4.33 7.52
CA THR A 14 -11.19 3.72 7.13
C THR A 14 -11.05 3.25 5.69
N PHE A 15 -11.20 1.94 5.48
CA PHE A 15 -11.14 1.27 4.19
C PHE A 15 -12.36 1.67 3.36
N PHE A 16 -12.18 2.50 2.34
CA PHE A 16 -13.25 2.85 1.40
C PHE A 16 -13.41 1.70 0.40
N LYS A 17 -14.59 1.06 0.41
CA LYS A 17 -14.96 -0.07 -0.44
C LYS A 17 -15.32 0.46 -1.82
N GLY A 18 -14.49 0.21 -2.83
CA GLY A 18 -14.74 0.66 -4.21
C GLY A 18 -16.00 0.03 -4.81
N ARG A 19 -16.83 0.84 -5.46
CA ARG A 19 -17.94 0.41 -6.31
C ARG A 19 -17.74 0.96 -7.73
N ASN A 20 -18.17 0.17 -8.71
CA ASN A 20 -18.02 0.43 -10.15
C ASN A 20 -18.81 1.68 -10.58
N ILE A 21 -18.19 2.54 -11.37
CA ILE A 21 -18.80 3.76 -11.94
C ILE A 21 -19.37 3.41 -13.31
N THR A 22 -20.65 3.70 -13.52
CA THR A 22 -21.28 3.81 -14.83
C THR A 22 -21.45 5.29 -15.14
N SER A 23 -21.03 5.70 -16.33
CA SER A 23 -21.02 7.09 -16.80
C SER A 23 -22.36 7.48 -17.44
N SER A 24 -22.96 8.60 -17.02
CA SER A 24 -23.91 9.35 -17.84
C SER A 24 -23.87 10.84 -17.54
N SER A 25 -24.18 11.60 -18.59
CA SER A 25 -23.88 13.00 -18.92
C SER A 25 -24.63 14.12 -18.19
N ASN A 26 -23.91 15.26 -18.07
CA ASN A 26 -24.33 16.67 -18.13
C ASN A 26 -25.37 17.23 -17.13
N SER A 27 -24.91 18.03 -16.16
CA SER A 27 -25.30 19.44 -15.94
C SER A 27 -24.80 19.97 -14.58
N THR A 28 -24.45 21.27 -14.54
CA THR A 28 -24.10 22.11 -13.37
C THR A 28 -22.85 21.75 -12.57
N LEU A 29 -22.09 22.79 -12.21
CA LEU A 29 -20.79 22.77 -11.52
C LEU A 29 -20.92 22.36 -10.05
N ASP A 30 -21.43 21.16 -9.79
CA ASP A 30 -21.23 20.44 -8.56
C ASP A 30 -20.63 19.11 -8.98
N ALA A 31 -19.31 19.10 -9.15
CA ALA A 31 -18.61 17.83 -9.32
C ALA A 31 -18.97 16.98 -8.09
N ASP A 32 -19.66 15.87 -8.34
CA ASP A 32 -19.90 14.73 -7.45
C ASP A 32 -18.54 14.22 -6.91
N ASN A 33 -17.92 15.02 -6.07
CA ASN A 33 -16.75 14.66 -5.30
C ASN A 33 -17.30 14.03 -4.04
N ASP A 34 -17.53 12.72 -4.10
CA ASP A 34 -17.89 11.88 -2.94
C ASP A 34 -16.91 12.07 -1.76
N VAL A 35 -15.73 12.64 -2.03
CA VAL A 35 -14.70 12.95 -1.04
C VAL A 35 -14.80 14.41 -0.58
N ARG A 36 -15.55 14.63 0.49
CA ARG A 36 -15.70 15.95 1.13
C ARG A 36 -14.77 16.18 2.32
N CYS A 37 -14.45 17.46 2.57
CA CYS A 37 -13.62 17.87 3.69
C CYS A 37 -14.35 17.72 5.02
N LYS A 38 -13.78 16.94 5.95
CA LYS A 38 -14.36 16.76 7.30
C LYS A 38 -14.46 18.05 8.14
N LYS A 39 -13.80 19.14 7.73
CA LYS A 39 -13.78 20.41 8.48
C LYS A 39 -14.67 21.50 7.90
N CYS A 40 -14.79 21.57 6.57
CA CYS A 40 -15.50 22.66 5.90
C CYS A 40 -16.40 22.18 4.75
N ASP A 41 -16.59 20.87 4.62
CA ASP A 41 -17.43 20.17 3.62
C ASP A 41 -17.13 20.48 2.13
N ASN A 42 -16.13 21.31 1.85
CA ASN A 42 -15.65 21.56 0.51
C ASN A 42 -14.94 20.34 -0.11
N GLY A 43 -14.78 20.37 -1.44
CA GLY A 43 -14.06 19.36 -2.20
C GLY A 43 -12.63 19.10 -1.73
N MET A 44 -12.14 17.90 -2.04
CA MET A 44 -10.80 17.44 -1.75
C MET A 44 -10.08 17.06 -3.05
N ASP A 45 -8.81 17.45 -3.14
CA ASP A 45 -7.90 17.03 -4.20
C ASP A 45 -7.03 15.85 -3.71
N MET A 46 -6.86 14.83 -4.56
CA MET A 46 -6.04 13.66 -4.27
C MET A 46 -4.72 13.73 -5.02
N GLN A 47 -3.62 13.69 -4.27
CA GLN A 47 -2.27 13.72 -4.82
C GLN A 47 -1.54 12.43 -4.46
N VAL A 48 -0.84 11.86 -5.45
CA VAL A 48 0.06 10.73 -5.25
C VAL A 48 1.43 11.24 -4.80
N LEU A 49 1.94 10.74 -3.68
CA LEU A 49 3.29 11.05 -3.21
C LEU A 49 4.32 10.27 -4.03
N LYS A 50 5.45 10.91 -4.34
CA LYS A 50 6.56 10.29 -5.09
C LYS A 50 7.34 9.26 -4.26
N ASN A 51 7.12 9.18 -2.95
CA ASN A 51 7.91 8.35 -2.02
C ASN A 51 7.32 6.95 -1.84
N ASN A 52 7.15 6.22 -2.93
CA ASN A 52 6.59 4.87 -2.89
C ASN A 52 7.61 3.86 -2.33
N SER A 53 7.12 2.86 -1.60
CA SER A 53 7.95 1.76 -1.08
C SER A 53 7.58 0.49 -1.82
N GLY A 54 8.31 0.19 -2.91
CA GLY A 54 7.94 -0.87 -3.84
C GLY A 54 6.53 -0.64 -4.41
N LEU A 55 5.64 -1.60 -4.21
CA LEU A 55 4.25 -1.56 -4.69
C LEU A 55 3.31 -0.73 -3.80
N ALA A 56 3.77 -0.25 -2.64
CA ALA A 56 2.96 0.60 -1.79
C ALA A 56 3.01 2.06 -2.26
N ILE A 57 1.84 2.61 -2.54
CA ILE A 57 1.63 3.99 -2.99
C ILE A 57 1.12 4.80 -1.83
N SER A 58 1.71 5.98 -1.60
CA SER A 58 1.21 6.93 -0.61
C SER A 58 0.39 8.03 -1.27
N PHE A 59 -0.73 8.38 -0.65
CA PHE A 59 -1.67 9.40 -1.13
C PHE A 59 -1.81 10.51 -0.11
N VAL A 60 -2.12 11.71 -0.58
CA VAL A 60 -2.55 12.85 0.24
C VAL A 60 -3.86 13.37 -0.30
N LEU A 61 -4.88 13.44 0.54
CA LEU A 61 -6.07 14.24 0.31
C LEU A 61 -5.85 15.62 0.91
N LYS A 62 -6.03 16.67 0.11
CA LYS A 62 -5.95 18.07 0.55
C LYS A 62 -7.27 18.76 0.27
N CYS A 63 -7.77 19.52 1.24
CA CYS A 63 -8.92 20.37 0.98
C CYS A 63 -8.51 21.56 0.12
N CYS A 64 -9.38 21.94 -0.83
CA CYS A 64 -9.12 23.07 -1.72
C CYS A 64 -9.20 24.44 -1.03
N VAL A 65 -9.87 24.51 0.14
CA VAL A 65 -10.18 25.78 0.83
C VAL A 65 -9.45 25.93 2.15
N CYS A 66 -9.39 24.87 2.96
CA CYS A 66 -8.82 24.93 4.31
C CYS A 66 -7.52 24.10 4.42
N PRO A 67 -6.70 24.28 5.47
CA PRO A 67 -5.42 23.57 5.61
C PRO A 67 -5.58 22.08 5.99
N TYR A 68 -6.79 21.52 5.89
CA TYR A 68 -7.04 20.11 6.17
C TYR A 68 -6.35 19.22 5.14
N ARG A 69 -5.58 18.26 5.62
CA ARG A 69 -4.97 17.21 4.80
C ARG A 69 -4.93 15.88 5.52
N VAL A 70 -5.01 14.80 4.77
CA VAL A 70 -4.87 13.43 5.27
C VAL A 70 -3.92 12.67 4.37
N GLU A 71 -2.91 12.05 4.97
CA GLU A 71 -1.98 11.15 4.29
C GLU A 71 -2.34 9.70 4.62
N PHE A 72 -2.35 8.83 3.62
CA PHE A 72 -2.57 7.39 3.80
C PHE A 72 -1.82 6.59 2.73
N SER A 73 -1.77 5.27 2.87
CA SER A 73 -1.05 4.36 1.96
C SER A 73 -1.99 3.29 1.42
N SER A 74 -1.71 2.78 0.21
CA SER A 74 -2.44 1.64 -0.38
C SER A 74 -2.23 0.32 0.37
N SER A 75 -1.23 0.26 1.25
CA SER A 75 -0.89 -0.94 2.01
C SER A 75 -0.50 -0.58 3.44
N ASP A 76 -0.88 -1.46 4.36
CA ASP A 76 -0.33 -1.46 5.71
C ASP A 76 1.17 -1.76 5.71
N TYR A 77 1.81 -1.47 6.82
CA TYR A 77 3.21 -1.76 7.09
C TYR A 77 3.33 -2.80 8.19
N HIS A 78 4.33 -3.66 8.08
CA HIS A 78 4.66 -4.58 9.18
C HIS A 78 5.10 -3.79 10.41
N GLU A 79 4.59 -4.16 11.57
CA GLU A 79 4.88 -3.48 12.84
C GLU A 79 6.38 -3.34 13.10
N GLY A 80 6.79 -2.16 13.56
CA GLY A 80 8.19 -1.83 13.81
C GLY A 80 9.06 -1.69 12.55
N THR A 81 8.50 -1.78 11.34
CA THR A 81 9.28 -1.70 10.09
C THR A 81 8.70 -0.68 9.10
N GLN A 82 9.53 -0.28 8.14
CA GLN A 82 9.14 0.57 7.00
C GLN A 82 8.80 -0.28 5.75
N ARG A 83 8.41 -1.55 5.94
CA ARG A 83 8.09 -2.48 4.85
C ARG A 83 6.59 -2.65 4.72
N ALA A 84 6.08 -2.31 3.55
CA ALA A 84 4.68 -2.54 3.23
C ALA A 84 4.36 -4.03 3.12
N THR A 85 3.20 -4.44 3.63
CA THR A 85 2.73 -5.82 3.60
C THR A 85 2.52 -6.32 2.17
N VAL A 86 2.06 -5.45 1.26
CA VAL A 86 1.91 -5.73 -0.18
C VAL A 86 3.20 -6.24 -0.81
N ASN A 87 4.36 -5.67 -0.46
CA ASN A 87 5.65 -6.11 -0.99
C ASN A 87 6.01 -7.53 -0.53
N THR A 88 5.65 -7.88 0.71
CA THR A 88 5.90 -9.23 1.24
C THR A 88 5.00 -10.25 0.54
N ARG A 89 3.72 -9.92 0.36
CA ARG A 89 2.76 -10.75 -0.39
C ARG A 89 3.19 -10.94 -1.83
N TYR A 90 3.66 -9.88 -2.47
CA TYR A 90 4.17 -9.94 -3.82
C TYR A 90 5.38 -10.86 -3.97
N VAL A 91 6.38 -10.74 -3.08
CA VAL A 91 7.54 -11.64 -3.09
C VAL A 91 7.12 -13.09 -2.81
N TYR A 92 6.16 -13.30 -1.89
CA TYR A 92 5.60 -14.62 -1.63
C TYR A 92 4.95 -15.21 -2.88
N VAL A 93 4.08 -14.47 -3.57
CA VAL A 93 3.45 -14.91 -4.82
C VAL A 93 4.50 -15.29 -5.86
N MET A 94 5.49 -14.43 -6.10
CA MET A 94 6.57 -14.69 -7.05
C MET A 94 7.35 -15.97 -6.69
N ARG A 95 7.63 -16.20 -5.40
CA ARG A 95 8.24 -17.44 -4.91
C ARG A 95 7.35 -18.66 -5.14
N SER A 96 6.06 -18.55 -4.86
CA SER A 96 5.10 -19.65 -5.01
C SER A 96 4.93 -20.10 -6.46
N ILE A 97 5.05 -19.16 -7.42
CA ILE A 97 4.99 -19.47 -8.87
C ILE A 97 6.38 -19.77 -9.48
N GLY A 98 7.43 -19.85 -8.66
CA GLY A 98 8.80 -20.13 -9.13
C GLY A 98 9.40 -19.02 -10.00
N ARG A 99 8.93 -17.78 -9.88
CA ARG A 99 9.43 -16.63 -10.66
C ARG A 99 10.32 -15.72 -9.82
N GLY A 100 11.45 -15.33 -10.40
CA GLY A 100 12.42 -14.43 -9.78
C GLY A 100 12.03 -12.96 -9.86
N ALA A 101 12.90 -12.09 -9.32
CA ALA A 101 12.69 -10.65 -9.31
C ALA A 101 12.56 -10.05 -10.72
N GLU A 102 13.28 -10.57 -11.72
CA GLU A 102 13.21 -10.11 -13.11
C GLU A 102 11.81 -10.28 -13.71
N ALA A 103 11.27 -11.49 -13.63
CA ALA A 103 9.91 -11.78 -14.10
C ALA A 103 8.87 -10.94 -13.34
N GLY A 104 9.10 -10.71 -12.05
CA GLY A 104 8.28 -9.78 -11.27
C GLY A 104 8.31 -8.35 -11.80
N ARG A 105 9.49 -7.80 -12.09
CA ARG A 105 9.61 -6.45 -12.67
C ARG A 105 8.88 -6.34 -14.00
N MET A 106 9.02 -7.35 -14.87
CA MET A 106 8.31 -7.40 -16.13
C MET A 106 6.78 -7.42 -15.92
N PHE A 107 6.29 -8.26 -15.01
CA PHE A 107 4.87 -8.28 -14.65
C PHE A 107 4.37 -6.90 -14.19
N CYS A 108 5.10 -6.22 -13.32
CA CYS A 108 4.71 -4.89 -12.85
C CYS A 108 4.71 -3.85 -13.99
N ALA A 109 5.69 -3.91 -14.89
CA ALA A 109 5.74 -3.03 -16.06
C ALA A 109 4.54 -3.24 -17.00
N LEU A 110 4.19 -4.50 -17.30
CA LEU A 110 3.06 -4.84 -18.17
C LEU A 110 1.71 -4.41 -17.56
N MET A 111 1.59 -4.47 -16.24
CA MET A 111 0.36 -4.12 -15.52
C MET A 111 0.29 -2.62 -15.16
N ASN A 112 1.23 -1.80 -15.60
CA ASN A 112 1.36 -0.39 -15.22
C ASN A 112 1.36 -0.18 -13.69
N LEU A 113 2.04 -1.07 -12.96
CA LEU A 113 2.19 -1.00 -11.51
C LEU A 113 3.50 -0.29 -11.14
N PRO A 114 3.61 0.25 -9.90
CA PRO A 114 4.89 0.72 -9.39
C PRO A 114 5.95 -0.37 -9.46
N GLN A 115 7.22 0.03 -9.46
CA GLN A 115 8.30 -0.94 -9.46
C GLN A 115 8.26 -1.79 -8.18
N PRO A 116 8.42 -3.12 -8.30
CA PRO A 116 8.44 -3.99 -7.14
C PRO A 116 9.70 -3.76 -6.30
N PRO A 117 9.75 -4.27 -5.06
CA PRO A 117 10.94 -4.15 -4.22
C PRO A 117 12.20 -4.70 -4.90
N THR A 118 13.27 -3.91 -4.95
CA THR A 118 14.52 -4.26 -5.66
C THR A 118 15.26 -5.45 -5.06
N ARG A 119 15.11 -5.68 -3.74
CA ARG A 119 15.83 -6.74 -3.01
C ARG A 119 14.83 -7.72 -2.41
N PHE A 120 14.80 -8.95 -2.91
CA PHE A 120 13.92 -10.02 -2.40
C PHE A 120 14.48 -10.68 -1.13
N THR A 121 15.80 -10.70 -0.94
CA THR A 121 16.47 -11.32 0.23
C THR A 121 15.85 -10.98 1.59
N PRO A 122 15.59 -9.71 1.96
CA PRO A 122 14.96 -9.38 3.24
C PRO A 122 13.53 -9.91 3.38
N TYR A 123 12.79 -10.03 2.27
CA TYR A 123 11.43 -10.58 2.27
C TYR A 123 11.49 -12.10 2.37
N ASN A 124 12.38 -12.75 1.62
CA ASN A 124 12.61 -14.19 1.67
C ASN A 124 13.03 -14.65 3.08
N LYS A 125 13.90 -13.90 3.77
CA LYS A 125 14.27 -14.20 5.16
C LYS A 125 13.05 -14.15 6.09
N ARG A 126 12.16 -13.17 5.90
CA ARG A 126 10.93 -13.05 6.69
C ARG A 126 9.97 -14.21 6.40
N LEU A 127 9.80 -14.57 5.13
CA LEU A 127 8.96 -15.69 4.72
C LEU A 127 9.49 -17.01 5.29
N LEU A 128 10.80 -17.23 5.22
CA LEU A 128 11.44 -18.40 5.81
C LEU A 128 11.18 -18.49 7.32
N ASN A 129 11.36 -17.38 8.06
CA ASN A 129 11.10 -17.37 9.50
C ASN A 129 9.63 -17.68 9.81
N ALA A 130 8.69 -17.12 9.04
CA ALA A 130 7.26 -17.41 9.23
C ALA A 130 6.95 -18.89 8.96
N VAL A 131 7.52 -19.48 7.90
CA VAL A 131 7.36 -20.91 7.59
C VAL A 131 7.92 -21.79 8.70
N LYS A 132 9.11 -21.46 9.23
CA LYS A 132 9.73 -22.19 10.33
C LYS A 132 8.85 -22.20 11.58
N LEU A 133 8.36 -21.04 12.00
CA LEU A 133 7.47 -20.91 13.15
C LEU A 133 6.21 -21.77 12.98
N VAL A 134 5.56 -21.67 11.82
CA VAL A 134 4.36 -22.49 11.54
C VAL A 134 4.71 -23.98 11.52
N SER A 135 5.84 -24.39 10.95
CA SER A 135 6.25 -25.79 10.96
C SER A 135 6.53 -26.33 12.37
N GLU A 136 7.17 -25.53 13.23
CA GLU A 136 7.44 -25.91 14.61
C GLU A 136 6.15 -26.04 15.41
N GLU A 137 5.25 -25.05 15.30
CA GLU A 137 3.94 -25.06 15.99
C GLU A 137 3.04 -26.20 15.52
N THR A 138 3.06 -26.53 14.22
CA THR A 138 2.23 -27.61 13.67
C THR A 138 2.75 -28.99 14.04
N MET A 139 4.08 -29.18 14.06
CA MET A 139 4.68 -30.44 14.52
C MET A 139 4.40 -30.69 16.02
N GLN A 140 4.43 -29.66 16.86
CA GLN A 140 4.11 -29.79 18.29
C GLN A 140 2.64 -30.17 18.56
N LYS A 141 1.72 -29.81 17.65
CA LYS A 141 0.28 -30.14 17.78
C LYS A 141 -0.09 -31.50 17.19
N ALA A 142 0.83 -32.13 16.47
CA ALA A 142 0.60 -33.42 15.81
C ALA A 142 0.94 -34.63 16.71
N THR A 143 1.46 -34.37 17.91
CA THR A 143 1.71 -35.33 18.99
C THR A 143 0.63 -35.21 20.07
#